data_AF-A0A961V0U5-F1
#
_entry.id   AF-A0A961V0U5-F1
#
_cell.length_a   1.000
_cell.length_b   1.000
_cell.length_c   1.000
_cell.angle_alpha   90.00
_cell.angle_beta   90.00
_cell.angle_gamma   90.00
#
_symmetry.space_group_name_H-M   'P 1'
#
loop_
_entity.id
_entity.type
_entity.pdbx_description
1 polymer ?
#
loop_
_entity_poly.entity_id
_entity_poly.type
_entity_poly.pdbx_seq_one_letter_code
_entity_poly.pdbx_strand_id
1 'polypeptide(L)'
;GFGWRDGSEDIERFKRLCFDGKVKAKPSLLLRSAFADAVTLRDPAANLKLAKARSTGRIDAAAATVLAVAEGARMTGRPVKKARAAQWV
;
A
#
# COMPACT_ATOMS: atom_id res chain seq x y z
N GLY A 1 -12.46 -2.55 4.30
CA GLY A 1 -12.50 -2.15 2.88
C GLY A 1 -11.63 -0.91 2.69
N PHE A 2 -11.14 -0.66 1.47
CA PHE A 2 -10.31 0.53 1.20
C PHE A 2 -11.14 1.82 1.34
N GLY A 3 -10.78 2.67 2.30
CA GLY A 3 -11.39 3.98 2.52
C GLY A 3 -10.78 5.06 1.62
N TRP A 4 -11.48 6.18 1.44
CA TRP A 4 -11.01 7.29 0.60
C TRP A 4 -9.87 8.08 1.24
N ARG A 5 -9.92 8.40 2.54
CA ARG A 5 -8.87 9.20 3.21
C ARG A 5 -7.57 8.43 3.40
N ASP A 6 -7.59 7.38 4.21
CA ASP A 6 -6.35 6.68 4.60
C ASP A 6 -5.80 5.82 3.45
N GLY A 7 -6.70 5.22 2.66
CA GLY A 7 -6.33 4.37 1.53
C GLY A 7 -5.71 5.12 0.36
N SER A 8 -5.99 6.43 0.22
CA SER A 8 -5.42 7.24 -0.87
C SER A 8 -3.90 7.36 -0.74
N GLU A 9 -3.40 7.64 0.47
CA GLU A 9 -1.96 7.78 0.69
C GLU A 9 -1.22 6.45 0.46
N ASP A 10 -1.81 5.33 0.88
CA ASP A 10 -1.21 4.00 0.67
C ASP A 10 -1.07 3.67 -0.83
N ILE A 11 -2.07 4.03 -1.64
CA ILE A 11 -2.04 3.84 -3.10
C ILE A 11 -0.95 4.72 -3.73
N GLU A 12 -0.80 5.97 -3.30
CA GLU A 12 0.25 6.86 -3.81
C GLU A 12 1.65 6.36 -3.46
N ARG A 13 1.86 5.92 -2.22
CA ARG A 13 3.13 5.32 -1.77
C ARG A 13 3.45 4.06 -2.57
N PHE A 14 2.47 3.17 -2.77
CA PHE A 14 2.63 1.98 -3.59
C PHE A 14 3.02 2.35 -5.02
N LYS A 15 2.29 3.28 -5.66
CA LYS A 15 2.60 3.77 -7.02
C LYS A 15 4.03 4.29 -7.12
N ARG A 16 4.46 5.12 -6.17
CA ARG A 16 5.82 5.69 -6.14
C ARG A 16 6.89 4.60 -5.98
N LEU A 17 6.71 3.67 -5.06
CA LEU A 17 7.69 2.60 -4.83
C LEU A 17 7.74 1.57 -5.96
N CYS A 18 6.61 1.34 -6.64
CA CYS A 18 6.57 0.56 -7.87
C CYS A 18 7.34 1.25 -9.00
N PHE A 19 7.15 2.57 -9.17
CA PHE A 19 7.89 3.36 -10.15
C PHE A 19 9.40 3.37 -9.87
N ASP A 20 9.79 3.52 -8.59
CA ASP A 20 11.19 3.47 -8.16
C ASP A 20 11.83 2.06 -8.27
N GLY A 21 11.08 1.02 -8.64
CA GLY A 21 11.58 -0.36 -8.71
C GLY A 21 11.89 -0.98 -7.35
N LYS A 22 11.38 -0.41 -6.24
CA LYS A 22 11.60 -0.88 -4.87
C LYS A 22 10.68 -2.03 -4.46
N VAL A 23 9.57 -2.21 -5.19
CA VAL A 23 8.64 -3.32 -4.96
C VAL A 23 9.10 -4.55 -5.75
N LYS A 24 9.44 -5.62 -5.04
CA LYS A 24 9.84 -6.90 -5.63
C LYS A 24 8.89 -8.00 -5.16
N ALA A 25 8.45 -8.83 -6.09
CA ALA A 25 7.62 -10.00 -5.81
C ALA A 25 8.07 -11.18 -6.68
N LYS A 26 7.90 -12.40 -6.18
CA LYS A 26 8.03 -13.60 -7.01
C LYS A 26 6.85 -13.65 -8.00
N PRO A 27 7.03 -14.25 -9.20
CA PRO A 27 5.91 -14.50 -10.10
C PRO A 27 4.78 -15.25 -9.37
N SER A 28 3.57 -14.71 -9.43
CA SER A 28 2.41 -15.25 -8.71
C SER A 28 1.14 -15.06 -9.53
N LEU A 29 0.44 -16.16 -9.82
CA LEU A 29 -0.85 -16.13 -10.51
C LEU A 29 -1.93 -15.45 -9.67
N LEU A 30 -1.86 -15.60 -8.33
CA LEU A 30 -2.78 -14.94 -7.41
C LEU A 30 -2.64 -13.41 -7.49
N LEU A 31 -1.41 -12.90 -7.39
CA LEU A 31 -1.17 -11.46 -7.51
C LEU A 31 -1.53 -10.96 -8.90
N ARG A 32 -1.18 -11.71 -9.95
CA ARG A 32 -1.53 -11.35 -11.33
C ARG A 32 -3.04 -11.20 -11.52
N SER A 33 -3.82 -12.18 -11.06
CA SER A 33 -5.28 -12.13 -11.14
C SER A 33 -5.86 -11.00 -10.29
N ALA A 34 -5.36 -10.82 -9.06
CA ALA A 34 -5.86 -9.80 -8.16
C ALA A 34 -5.61 -8.38 -8.69
N PHE A 35 -4.43 -8.12 -9.24
CA PHE A 35 -4.11 -6.83 -9.85
C PHE A 35 -4.84 -6.61 -11.18
N ALA A 36 -5.13 -7.65 -11.96
CA ALA A 36 -5.92 -7.53 -13.18
C ALA A 36 -7.37 -7.08 -12.89
N ASP A 37 -7.94 -7.51 -11.76
CA ASP A 37 -9.28 -7.11 -11.31
C ASP A 37 -9.30 -5.81 -10.47
N ALA A 38 -8.14 -5.22 -10.15
CA ALA A 38 -8.04 -4.03 -9.31
C ALA A 38 -8.02 -2.74 -10.14
N VAL A 39 -8.88 -1.78 -9.77
CA VAL A 39 -8.94 -0.45 -10.39
C VAL A 39 -8.86 0.64 -9.34
N THR A 40 -8.31 1.79 -9.71
CA THR A 40 -8.27 2.98 -8.86
C THR A 40 -9.38 3.95 -9.24
N LEU A 41 -10.29 4.22 -8.31
CA LEU A 41 -11.30 5.25 -8.43
C LEU A 41 -10.78 6.55 -7.81
N ARG A 42 -11.25 7.69 -8.33
CA ARG A 42 -10.94 9.03 -7.81
C ARG A 42 -12.23 9.74 -7.44
N ASP A 43 -12.30 10.32 -6.25
CA ASP A 43 -13.42 11.14 -5.81
C ASP A 43 -13.26 12.62 -6.27
N PRO A 44 -14.28 13.48 -6.10
CA PRO A 44 -14.16 14.91 -6.42
C PRO A 44 -13.09 15.66 -5.60
N ALA A 45 -12.72 15.15 -4.42
CA ALA A 45 -11.66 15.69 -3.59
C ALA A 45 -10.25 15.15 -3.97
N ALA A 46 -10.15 14.46 -5.10
CA ALA A 46 -8.94 13.86 -5.64
C ALA A 46 -8.33 12.71 -4.82
N ASN A 47 -9.04 12.15 -3.86
CA ASN A 47 -8.62 10.96 -3.12
C ASN A 47 -8.74 9.72 -4.01
N LEU A 48 -7.74 8.85 -3.91
CA LEU A 48 -7.70 7.56 -4.58
C LEU A 48 -8.33 6.47 -3.72
N LYS A 49 -9.01 5.52 -4.36
CA LYS A 49 -9.53 4.32 -3.71
C LYS A 49 -9.31 3.11 -4.58
N LEU A 50 -8.84 2.02 -3.96
CA LEU A 50 -8.76 0.72 -4.60
C LEU A 50 -10.15 0.07 -4.62
N ALA A 51 -10.62 -0.29 -5.81
CA ALA A 51 -11.90 -0.92 -6.05
C ALA A 51 -11.76 -2.11 -6.99
N LYS A 52 -12.80 -2.93 -7.06
CA LYS A 52 -12.89 -4.05 -7.99
C LYS A 52 -13.44 -3.55 -9.33
N ALA A 53 -12.86 -3.99 -10.43
CA ALA A 53 -13.38 -3.74 -11.77
C ALA A 53 -14.73 -4.43 -12.01
N ARG A 54 -14.95 -5.56 -11.33
CA ARG A 54 -16.11 -6.44 -11.48
C ARG A 54 -16.57 -6.99 -10.14
N SER A 55 -17.87 -7.31 -10.02
CA SER A 55 -18.46 -7.79 -8.77
C SER A 55 -17.80 -9.07 -8.25
N THR A 56 -17.46 -9.99 -9.16
CA THR A 56 -16.83 -11.29 -8.86
C THR A 56 -15.31 -11.23 -8.72
N GLY A 57 -14.69 -10.07 -8.97
CA GLY A 57 -13.24 -9.90 -8.81
C GLY A 57 -12.77 -10.10 -7.36
N ARG A 58 -11.55 -10.61 -7.19
CA ARG A 58 -10.93 -10.84 -5.87
C ARG A 58 -9.64 -10.03 -5.77
N ILE A 59 -9.71 -8.90 -5.07
CA ILE A 59 -8.60 -7.95 -4.99
C ILE A 59 -7.89 -7.95 -3.63
N ASP A 60 -8.23 -8.87 -2.73
CA ASP A 60 -7.71 -8.87 -1.36
C ASP A 60 -6.18 -8.99 -1.34
N ALA A 61 -5.60 -9.79 -2.24
CA ALA A 61 -4.16 -9.91 -2.38
C ALA A 61 -3.51 -8.61 -2.89
N ALA A 62 -4.16 -7.88 -3.81
CA ALA A 62 -3.69 -6.58 -4.27
C ALA A 62 -3.78 -5.53 -3.16
N ALA A 63 -4.92 -5.50 -2.43
CA ALA A 63 -5.14 -4.63 -1.29
C ALA A 63 -4.10 -4.86 -0.18
N ALA A 64 -3.85 -6.11 0.19
CA ALA A 64 -2.83 -6.48 1.16
C ALA A 64 -1.42 -6.06 0.71
N THR A 65 -1.12 -6.19 -0.59
CA THR A 65 0.18 -5.76 -1.15
C THR A 65 0.37 -4.25 -1.04
N VAL A 66 -0.65 -3.46 -1.37
CA VAL A 66 -0.60 -1.99 -1.26
C VAL A 66 -0.33 -1.56 0.18
N LEU A 67 -1.07 -2.13 1.14
CA LEU A 67 -0.90 -1.83 2.57
C LEU A 67 0.50 -2.22 3.07
N ALA A 68 0.99 -3.41 2.69
CA ALA A 68 2.30 -3.90 3.11
C ALA A 68 3.44 -3.01 2.58
N VAL A 69 3.36 -2.59 1.31
CA VAL A 69 4.36 -1.71 0.70
C VAL A 69 4.30 -0.31 1.33
N ALA A 70 3.09 0.23 1.55
CA ALA A 70 2.93 1.54 2.16
C ALA A 70 3.44 1.59 3.61
N GLU A 71 3.17 0.56 4.41
CA GLU A 71 3.74 0.43 5.75
C GLU A 71 5.25 0.22 5.71
N GLY A 72 5.77 -0.57 4.76
CA GLY A 72 7.21 -0.67 4.53
C GLY A 72 7.86 0.70 4.28
N ALA A 73 7.21 1.56 3.49
CA ALA A 73 7.64 2.95 3.27
C ALA A 73 7.64 3.76 4.58
N ARG A 74 6.61 3.60 5.43
CA ARG A 74 6.54 4.26 6.75
C ARG A 74 7.67 3.79 7.64
N MET A 75 7.92 2.49 7.71
CA MET A 75 8.99 1.90 8.52
C MET A 75 10.37 2.45 8.13
N THR A 76 10.68 2.54 6.83
CA THR A 76 11.95 3.09 6.35
C THR A 76 12.10 4.58 6.67
N GLY A 77 11.00 5.34 6.70
CA GLY A 77 11.01 6.77 7.03
C GLY A 77 10.98 7.10 8.53
N ARG A 78 10.74 6.13 9.42
CA ARG A 78 10.68 6.38 10.87
C ARG A 78 12.07 6.72 11.42
N PRO A 79 12.21 7.78 12.24
CA PRO A 79 13.50 8.10 12.86
C PRO A 79 13.89 7.02 13.87
N VAL A 80 15.17 6.63 13.86
CA VAL A 80 15.72 5.70 14.84
C VAL A 80 15.84 6.44 16.18
N LYS A 81 14.99 6.08 17.15
CA LYS A 81 15.10 6.60 18.51
C LYS A 81 16.39 6.04 19.14
N LYS A 82 17.38 6.88 19.42
CA LYS A 82 18.52 6.50 20.25
C LYS A 82 18.00 6.23 21.67
N ALA A 83 18.27 5.04 22.20
CA ALA A 83 17.98 4.73 23.60
C ALA A 83 18.73 5.74 24.48
N ARG A 84 18.03 6.36 25.43
CA ARG A 84 18.70 7.17 26.46
C ARG A 84 19.34 6.21 27.46
N ALA A 85 20.58 6.47 27.86
CA ALA A 85 21.21 5.72 28.94
C ALA A 85 20.37 5.90 30.22
N ALA A 86 20.06 4.80 30.90
CA ALA A 86 19.42 4.87 32.21
C ALA A 86 20.38 5.56 33.18
N GLN A 87 20.00 6.74 33.67
CA GLN A 87 20.69 7.40 34.76
C GLN A 87 20.06 6.92 36.07
N TRP A 88 20.83 6.23 36.89
CA TRP A 88 20.48 6.01 38.29
C TRP A 88 20.64 7.33 39.03
N VAL A 89 19.58 7.76 39.72
CA VAL A 89 19.59 8.89 40.67
C VAL A 89 19.54 8.31 42.07
#